data_AF-A0A7S2J1V7-F1
#
_entry.id   AF-A0A7S2J1V7-F1
#
_cell.length_a   1.000
_cell.length_b   1.000
_cell.length_c   1.000
_cell.angle_alpha   90.00
_cell.angle_beta   90.00
_cell.angle_gamma   90.00
#
_symmetry.space_group_name_H-M   'P 1'
#
loop_
_entity.id
_entity.type
_entity.pdbx_description
1 polymer ?
#
loop_
_entity_poly.entity_id
_entity_poly.type
_entity_poly.pdbx_seq_one_letter_code
_entity_poly.pdbx_strand_id
1 'polypeptide(L)'
;DPELDGGPRLINKGRAPRDTAPYGATSAAPTDGGAAGDWIAPALRFWGFVGGGTAGIVLAIRALGVGALWVLGARAGAVAEMAKAMGGNHGMIWGLPTTPAALAPCVNRWCTYLALTCSNVWILARGPRFTSRPSLVTWAMILNHIGQRCLFPRARDERQSHGFDLMVIGMAACCLGLTHRRTIGKYIARYWFIVLFVLTLFWPLGSHVRYDLTMPDDVVVRVRFECFEAAFLVLWLVAGERLVQVEIFSEDRMHFVNHWALAAFLVHKAVHILVPAPWNWVLLFGLLPMLFALAGIAMR
;
A
#
# COMPACT_ATOMS: atom_id res chain seq x y z
N ASP A 1 -3.40 -41.04 -58.73
CA ASP A 1 -3.59 -40.80 -57.29
C ASP A 1 -2.46 -39.99 -56.67
N PRO A 2 -2.72 -38.70 -56.49
CA PRO A 2 -2.40 -38.04 -55.22
C PRO A 2 -3.63 -37.26 -54.75
N GLU A 3 -4.37 -37.91 -53.87
CA GLU A 3 -5.42 -37.32 -53.05
C GLU A 3 -4.84 -37.15 -51.65
N LEU A 4 -5.30 -36.11 -50.94
CA LEU A 4 -5.13 -35.87 -49.50
C LEU A 4 -3.84 -35.17 -49.04
N ASP A 5 -3.81 -33.84 -49.20
CA ASP A 5 -3.30 -32.97 -48.13
C ASP A 5 -4.14 -31.68 -48.04
N GLY A 6 -5.41 -31.88 -47.69
CA GLY A 6 -6.42 -30.83 -47.49
C GLY A 6 -6.61 -30.50 -46.02
N GLY A 7 -5.52 -30.24 -45.28
CA GLY A 7 -5.62 -29.72 -43.91
C GLY A 7 -6.18 -28.29 -43.91
N PRO A 8 -7.20 -27.97 -43.08
CA PRO A 8 -7.72 -26.61 -42.99
C PRO A 8 -6.63 -25.69 -42.47
N ARG A 9 -6.08 -24.85 -43.35
CA ARG A 9 -5.27 -23.69 -42.97
C ARG A 9 -6.17 -22.80 -42.12
N LEU A 10 -5.98 -22.87 -40.81
CA LEU A 10 -6.47 -21.85 -39.89
C LEU A 10 -5.83 -20.53 -40.32
N ILE A 11 -6.59 -19.77 -41.10
CA ILE A 11 -6.33 -18.38 -41.38
C ILE A 11 -6.36 -17.71 -40.02
N ASN A 12 -5.17 -17.54 -39.44
CA ASN A 12 -4.95 -16.68 -38.29
C ASN A 12 -5.21 -15.26 -38.82
N LYS A 13 -6.50 -14.90 -38.95
CA LYS A 13 -6.95 -13.57 -39.30
C LYS A 13 -6.24 -12.68 -38.32
N GLY A 14 -5.27 -11.92 -38.82
CA GLY A 14 -4.48 -10.98 -38.07
C GLY A 14 -5.43 -10.24 -37.14
N ARG A 15 -5.37 -10.61 -35.86
CA ARG A 15 -5.96 -9.81 -34.81
C ARG A 15 -5.10 -8.56 -34.91
N ALA A 16 -5.59 -7.57 -35.65
CA ALA A 16 -5.04 -6.24 -35.66
C ALA A 16 -4.70 -5.95 -34.21
N PRO A 17 -3.46 -5.51 -33.88
CA PRO A 17 -3.14 -5.14 -32.52
C PRO A 17 -4.30 -4.29 -32.07
N ARG A 18 -5.03 -4.76 -31.04
CA ARG A 18 -6.10 -3.96 -30.48
C ARG A 18 -5.38 -2.69 -30.10
N ASP A 19 -5.61 -1.64 -30.87
CA ASP A 19 -5.50 -0.27 -30.42
C ASP A 19 -6.50 -0.18 -29.27
N THR A 20 -6.13 -0.76 -28.13
CA THR A 20 -6.64 -0.37 -26.83
C THR A 20 -6.36 1.11 -26.83
N ALA A 21 -7.39 1.90 -27.16
CA ALA A 21 -7.31 3.34 -27.27
C ALA A 21 -6.40 3.83 -26.14
N PRO A 22 -5.19 4.35 -26.45
CA PRO A 22 -4.10 4.42 -25.48
C PRO A 22 -4.47 5.44 -24.41
N TYR A 23 -5.15 5.01 -23.35
CA TYR A 23 -5.66 5.83 -22.23
C TYR A 23 -5.73 7.31 -22.62
N GLY A 24 -6.60 7.56 -23.61
CA GLY A 24 -6.52 8.71 -24.51
C GLY A 24 -7.08 9.95 -23.88
N ALA A 25 -6.24 10.65 -23.13
CA ALA A 25 -6.16 12.10 -23.02
C ALA A 25 -5.00 12.45 -22.08
N THR A 26 -3.77 12.10 -22.48
CA THR A 26 -2.66 12.95 -22.02
C THR A 26 -2.93 14.32 -22.62
N SER A 27 -3.39 15.25 -21.80
CA SER A 27 -3.25 16.67 -22.14
C SER A 27 -1.84 16.86 -22.64
N ALA A 28 -1.70 17.47 -23.82
CA ALA A 28 -0.41 17.82 -24.37
C ALA A 28 0.40 18.44 -23.23
N ALA A 29 1.54 17.83 -22.90
CA ALA A 29 2.41 18.36 -21.87
C ALA A 29 2.67 19.82 -22.27
N PRO A 30 2.23 20.80 -21.45
CA PRO A 30 2.44 22.19 -21.81
C PRO A 30 3.94 22.36 -22.00
N THR A 31 4.33 22.75 -23.21
CA THR A 31 5.70 23.12 -23.54
C THR A 31 5.94 24.45 -22.85
N ASP A 32 6.18 24.38 -21.54
CA ASP A 32 6.38 25.51 -20.65
C ASP A 32 7.74 26.13 -20.97
N GLY A 33 7.75 27.10 -21.88
CA GLY A 33 8.75 28.17 -21.93
C GLY A 33 8.54 29.22 -20.83
N GLY A 34 7.69 28.93 -19.84
CA GLY A 34 7.44 29.78 -18.68
C GLY A 34 8.66 29.83 -17.77
N ALA A 35 9.02 31.05 -17.37
CA ALA A 35 10.16 31.32 -16.50
C ALA A 35 10.15 30.38 -15.28
N ALA A 36 11.32 29.82 -14.95
CA ALA A 36 11.52 28.78 -13.94
C ALA A 36 11.07 29.13 -12.50
N GLY A 37 10.42 30.28 -12.25
CA GLY A 37 9.93 30.74 -10.95
C GLY A 37 8.41 30.68 -10.75
N ASP A 38 7.58 30.63 -11.80
CA ASP A 38 6.12 30.82 -11.66
C ASP A 38 5.40 29.66 -10.96
N TRP A 39 6.04 28.49 -10.86
CA TRP A 39 5.48 27.32 -10.18
C TRP A 39 5.72 27.31 -8.66
N ILE A 40 6.63 28.14 -8.15
CA ILE A 40 7.04 28.11 -6.73
C ILE A 40 5.90 28.57 -5.82
N ALA A 41 5.26 29.69 -6.12
CA ALA A 41 4.20 30.24 -5.27
C ALA A 41 2.96 29.30 -5.18
N PRO A 42 2.43 28.72 -6.28
CA PRO A 42 1.38 27.71 -6.21
C PRO A 42 1.81 26.46 -5.42
N ALA A 43 3.05 25.99 -5.60
CA ALA A 43 3.56 24.84 -4.86
C ALA A 43 3.64 25.12 -3.35
N LEU A 44 4.17 26.27 -2.94
CA LEU A 44 4.23 26.67 -1.53
C LEU A 44 2.84 26.80 -0.91
N ARG A 45 1.86 27.37 -1.64
CA ARG A 45 0.46 27.43 -1.18
C ARG A 45 -0.13 26.04 -1.00
N PHE A 46 0.10 25.14 -1.94
CA PHE A 46 -0.38 23.76 -1.86
C PHE A 46 0.26 23.01 -0.68
N TRP A 47 1.58 23.09 -0.52
CA TRP A 47 2.28 22.44 0.59
C TRP A 47 1.95 23.06 1.95
N GLY A 48 1.77 24.38 2.02
CA GLY A 48 1.27 25.07 3.20
C GLY A 48 -0.15 24.64 3.56
N PHE A 49 -1.02 24.44 2.57
CA PHE A 49 -2.37 23.88 2.77
C PHE A 49 -2.32 22.43 3.28
N VAL A 50 -1.49 21.57 2.68
CA VAL A 50 -1.33 20.18 3.12
C VAL A 50 -0.79 20.15 4.56
N GLY A 51 0.30 20.85 4.83
CA GLY A 51 0.91 20.90 6.17
C GLY A 51 -0.03 21.48 7.22
N GLY A 52 -0.60 22.66 6.96
CA GLY A 52 -1.49 23.35 7.90
C GLY A 52 -2.83 22.65 8.08
N GLY A 53 -3.43 22.12 7.01
CA GLY A 53 -4.68 21.37 7.04
C GLY A 53 -4.54 20.03 7.76
N THR A 54 -3.48 19.27 7.48
CA THR A 54 -3.17 18.03 8.19
C THR A 54 -2.92 18.31 9.67
N ALA A 55 -2.07 19.29 10.02
CA ALA A 55 -1.82 19.64 11.42
C ALA A 55 -3.11 20.06 12.13
N GLY A 56 -3.95 20.87 11.48
CA GLY A 56 -5.26 21.28 12.00
C GLY A 56 -6.20 20.10 12.25
N ILE A 57 -6.28 19.13 11.34
CA ILE A 57 -7.09 17.91 11.51
C ILE A 57 -6.56 17.04 12.63
N VAL A 58 -5.24 16.84 12.69
CA VAL A 58 -4.61 16.07 13.76
C VAL A 58 -4.90 16.73 15.10
N LEU A 59 -4.71 18.05 15.22
CA LEU A 59 -5.01 18.79 16.44
C LEU A 59 -6.50 18.75 16.79
N ALA A 60 -7.40 18.91 15.82
CA ALA A 60 -8.83 18.86 16.04
C ALA A 60 -9.29 17.47 16.50
N ILE A 61 -8.81 16.39 15.88
CA ILE A 61 -9.14 15.02 16.28
C ILE A 61 -8.48 14.68 17.62
N ARG A 62 -7.30 15.21 17.93
CA ARG A 62 -6.70 15.06 19.26
C ARG A 62 -7.50 15.81 20.32
N ALA A 63 -7.87 17.06 20.08
CA ALA A 63 -8.59 17.90 21.03
C ALA A 63 -10.04 17.44 21.24
N LEU A 64 -10.77 17.20 20.15
CA LEU A 64 -12.19 16.83 20.16
C LEU A 64 -12.37 15.31 20.25
N GLY A 65 -11.59 14.56 19.49
CA GLY A 65 -11.70 13.11 19.39
C GLY A 65 -11.18 12.40 20.63
N VAL A 66 -10.11 12.84 21.30
CA VAL A 66 -9.71 12.24 22.57
C VAL A 66 -10.79 12.49 23.62
N GLY A 67 -11.35 13.70 23.73
CA GLY A 67 -12.46 13.95 24.67
C GLY A 67 -13.72 13.12 24.37
N ALA A 68 -14.19 13.11 23.12
CA ALA A 68 -15.40 12.39 22.72
C ALA A 68 -15.23 10.86 22.73
N LEU A 69 -14.10 10.33 22.24
CA LEU A 69 -13.77 8.91 22.32
C LEU A 69 -13.38 8.49 23.74
N TRP A 70 -12.96 9.40 24.61
CA TRP A 70 -12.82 9.13 26.03
C TRP A 70 -14.16 9.09 26.75
N VAL A 71 -15.15 9.88 26.34
CA VAL A 71 -16.53 9.78 26.86
C VAL A 71 -17.23 8.51 26.34
N LEU A 72 -17.05 8.16 25.06
CA LEU A 72 -17.47 6.87 24.50
C LEU A 72 -16.68 5.70 25.10
N GLY A 73 -15.39 5.91 25.36
CA GLY A 73 -14.49 4.98 26.03
C GLY A 73 -14.72 4.90 27.53
N ALA A 74 -15.39 5.89 28.16
CA ALA A 74 -15.88 5.85 29.53
C ALA A 74 -17.16 5.01 29.62
N ARG A 75 -17.85 4.78 28.49
CA ARG A 75 -18.67 3.58 28.29
C ARG A 75 -17.81 2.33 28.02
N ALA A 76 -16.62 2.27 28.64
CA ALA A 76 -15.53 1.29 28.55
C ALA A 76 -15.98 -0.16 28.54
N GLY A 77 -17.10 -0.43 29.21
CA GLY A 77 -17.77 -1.72 29.19
C GLY A 77 -17.96 -2.21 27.76
N ALA A 78 -18.44 -1.40 26.82
CA ALA A 78 -18.71 -1.85 25.46
C ALA A 78 -17.47 -2.35 24.71
N VAL A 79 -16.32 -1.69 24.86
CA VAL A 79 -15.06 -2.10 24.18
C VAL A 79 -14.48 -3.35 24.85
N ALA A 80 -14.52 -3.41 26.18
CA ALA A 80 -14.09 -4.61 26.91
C ALA A 80 -15.02 -5.81 26.63
N GLU A 81 -16.33 -5.60 26.56
CA GLU A 81 -17.33 -6.60 26.19
C GLU A 81 -17.20 -7.02 24.73
N MET A 82 -16.87 -6.11 23.81
CA MET A 82 -16.56 -6.46 22.41
C MET A 82 -15.31 -7.35 22.33
N ALA A 83 -14.26 -7.02 23.10
CA ALA A 83 -13.05 -7.85 23.16
C ALA A 83 -13.33 -9.25 23.74
N LYS A 84 -14.20 -9.34 24.77
CA LYS A 84 -14.68 -10.63 25.29
C LYS A 84 -15.51 -11.38 24.26
N ALA A 85 -16.45 -10.72 23.59
CA ALA A 85 -17.35 -11.30 22.58
C ALA A 85 -16.60 -11.83 21.36
N MET A 86 -15.47 -11.22 21.00
CA MET A 86 -14.57 -11.71 19.96
C MET A 86 -13.74 -12.94 20.36
N GLY A 87 -14.05 -13.60 21.48
CA GLY A 87 -13.43 -14.85 21.91
C GLY A 87 -12.23 -14.68 22.85
N GLY A 88 -12.21 -13.62 23.67
CA GLY A 88 -11.20 -13.40 24.70
C GLY A 88 -9.78 -13.30 24.13
N ASN A 89 -9.00 -14.40 24.20
CA ASN A 89 -7.63 -14.48 23.71
C ASN A 89 -7.48 -14.08 22.23
N HIS A 90 -8.52 -14.26 21.41
CA HIS A 90 -8.51 -13.81 20.01
C HIS A 90 -8.52 -12.29 19.87
N GLY A 91 -9.16 -11.55 20.79
CA GLY A 91 -9.09 -10.09 20.81
C GLY A 91 -7.67 -9.56 21.02
N MET A 92 -6.83 -10.29 21.77
CA MET A 92 -5.41 -9.93 21.97
C MET A 92 -4.60 -10.03 20.68
N ILE A 93 -4.93 -10.97 19.78
CA ILE A 93 -4.26 -11.11 18.49
C ILE A 93 -4.46 -9.84 17.65
N TRP A 94 -5.63 -9.21 17.79
CA TRP A 94 -5.98 -7.95 17.12
C TRP A 94 -5.55 -6.70 17.90
N GLY A 95 -4.88 -6.85 19.05
CA GLY A 95 -4.40 -5.73 19.85
C GLY A 95 -5.47 -5.02 20.68
N LEU A 96 -6.64 -5.64 20.87
CA LEU A 96 -7.70 -5.08 21.71
C LEU A 96 -7.27 -5.06 23.20
N PRO A 97 -7.65 -4.01 23.96
CA PRO A 97 -7.28 -3.89 25.36
C PRO A 97 -8.05 -4.92 26.19
N THR A 98 -7.34 -5.71 27.00
CA THR A 98 -7.94 -6.70 27.91
C THR A 98 -8.14 -6.17 29.31
N THR A 99 -7.47 -5.07 29.66
CA THR A 99 -7.56 -4.43 30.96
C THR A 99 -8.06 -2.99 30.82
N PRO A 100 -8.81 -2.46 31.81
CA PRO A 100 -9.23 -1.06 31.81
C PRO A 100 -8.05 -0.08 31.70
N ALA A 101 -6.90 -0.41 32.30
CA ALA A 101 -5.69 0.40 32.21
C ALA A 101 -5.11 0.48 30.78
N ALA A 102 -5.27 -0.57 29.98
CA ALA A 102 -4.81 -0.58 28.58
C ALA A 102 -5.76 0.13 27.61
N LEU A 103 -6.98 0.49 28.06
CA LEU A 103 -7.98 1.12 27.21
C LEU A 103 -7.58 2.53 26.77
N ALA A 104 -7.07 3.37 27.68
CA ALA A 104 -6.66 4.74 27.34
C ALA A 104 -5.58 4.81 26.25
N PRO A 105 -4.48 4.06 26.40
CA PRO A 105 -3.47 4.01 25.34
C PRO A 105 -4.04 3.48 24.02
N CYS A 106 -4.94 2.49 24.05
CA CYS A 106 -5.58 1.95 22.84
C CYS A 106 -6.45 2.99 22.13
N VAL A 107 -7.35 3.66 22.85
CA VAL A 107 -8.20 4.72 22.30
C VAL A 107 -7.36 5.85 21.71
N ASN A 108 -6.30 6.27 22.42
CA ASN A 108 -5.40 7.31 21.92
C ASN A 108 -4.72 6.90 20.60
N ARG A 109 -4.34 5.63 20.45
CA ARG A 109 -3.80 5.09 19.18
C ARG A 109 -4.85 5.11 18.08
N TRP A 110 -6.08 4.66 18.34
CA TRP A 110 -7.18 4.74 17.36
C TRP A 110 -7.46 6.17 16.90
N CYS A 111 -7.46 7.15 17.81
CA CYS A 111 -7.57 8.56 17.46
C CYS A 111 -6.45 9.00 16.53
N THR A 112 -5.23 8.51 16.76
CA THR A 112 -4.05 8.82 15.93
C THR A 112 -4.25 8.30 14.50
N TYR A 113 -4.72 7.06 14.36
CA TYR A 113 -4.96 6.45 13.04
C TYR A 113 -6.13 7.11 12.32
N LEU A 114 -7.22 7.40 13.04
CA LEU A 114 -8.34 8.14 12.48
C LEU A 114 -7.89 9.52 11.99
N ALA A 115 -6.99 10.19 12.72
CA ALA A 115 -6.42 11.47 12.27
C ALA A 115 -5.64 11.34 10.96
N LEU A 116 -4.83 10.30 10.80
CA LEU A 116 -4.13 10.01 9.56
C LEU A 116 -5.14 9.80 8.41
N THR A 117 -6.13 8.92 8.59
CA THR A 117 -7.15 8.65 7.58
C THR A 117 -7.94 9.91 7.20
N CYS A 118 -8.43 10.67 8.19
CA CYS A 118 -9.14 11.91 7.95
C CYS A 118 -8.26 12.95 7.22
N SER A 119 -6.96 13.03 7.54
CA SER A 119 -6.05 13.93 6.84
C SER A 119 -5.85 13.53 5.37
N ASN A 120 -5.74 12.23 5.06
CA ASN A 120 -5.67 11.75 3.68
C ASN A 120 -6.96 12.02 2.91
N VAL A 121 -8.12 11.78 3.52
CA VAL A 121 -9.43 12.09 2.92
C VAL A 121 -9.59 13.60 2.68
N TRP A 122 -9.11 14.43 3.61
CA TRP A 122 -9.11 15.89 3.43
C TRP A 122 -8.23 16.34 2.28
N ILE A 123 -6.99 15.82 2.20
CA ILE A 123 -6.08 16.09 1.08
C ILE A 123 -6.74 15.67 -0.24
N LEU A 124 -7.38 14.51 -0.29
CA LEU A 124 -8.08 14.04 -1.48
C LEU A 124 -9.26 14.93 -1.86
N ALA A 125 -10.11 15.31 -0.91
CA ALA A 125 -11.33 16.08 -1.15
C ALA A 125 -11.07 17.55 -1.49
N ARG A 126 -10.02 18.15 -0.92
CA ARG A 126 -9.72 19.58 -1.05
C ARG A 126 -8.50 19.87 -1.92
N GLY A 127 -7.53 18.97 -1.96
CA GLY A 127 -6.28 19.12 -2.71
C GLY A 127 -6.47 19.55 -4.17
N PRO A 128 -7.40 18.95 -4.94
CA PRO A 128 -7.64 19.36 -6.33
C PRO A 128 -8.03 20.84 -6.51
N ARG A 129 -8.52 21.53 -5.47
CA ARG A 129 -8.84 22.96 -5.52
C ARG A 129 -7.62 23.87 -5.33
N PHE A 130 -6.51 23.33 -4.82
CA PHE A 130 -5.29 24.09 -4.48
C PHE A 130 -4.13 23.84 -5.45
N THR A 131 -4.31 22.97 -6.45
CA THR A 131 -3.32 22.69 -7.49
C THR A 131 -3.99 22.60 -8.85
N SER A 132 -3.35 23.17 -9.87
CA SER A 132 -3.74 22.97 -11.28
C SER A 132 -3.40 21.57 -11.79
N ARG A 133 -2.61 20.80 -11.04
CA ARG A 133 -2.14 19.46 -11.37
C ARG A 133 -2.69 18.46 -10.33
N PRO A 134 -3.87 17.85 -10.55
CA PRO A 134 -4.50 16.92 -9.60
C PRO A 134 -3.61 15.73 -9.23
N SER A 135 -2.71 15.33 -10.12
CA SER A 135 -1.76 14.24 -9.90
C SER A 135 -0.71 14.52 -8.80
N LEU A 136 -0.58 15.76 -8.33
CA LEU A 136 0.21 16.12 -7.14
C LEU A 136 -0.50 15.77 -5.82
N VAL A 137 -1.83 15.65 -5.84
CA VAL A 137 -2.62 15.30 -4.66
C VAL A 137 -2.24 13.91 -4.16
N THR A 138 -2.10 12.94 -5.06
CA THR A 138 -1.67 11.58 -4.73
C THR A 138 -0.27 11.57 -4.10
N TRP A 139 0.68 12.37 -4.61
CA TRP A 139 2.00 12.52 -3.99
C TRP A 139 1.91 13.11 -2.58
N ALA A 140 1.08 14.12 -2.38
CA ALA A 140 0.86 14.70 -1.06
C ALA A 140 0.27 13.68 -0.07
N MET A 141 -0.66 12.81 -0.51
CA MET A 141 -1.20 11.74 0.33
C MET A 141 -0.14 10.71 0.71
N ILE A 142 0.72 10.30 -0.24
CA ILE A 142 1.84 9.39 0.04
C ILE A 142 2.78 9.99 1.08
N LEU A 143 3.19 11.25 0.90
CA LEU A 143 4.09 11.93 1.84
C LEU A 143 3.44 12.15 3.21
N ASN A 144 2.15 12.48 3.25
CA ASN A 144 1.40 12.62 4.49
C ASN A 144 1.33 11.29 5.25
N HIS A 145 1.05 10.19 4.55
CA HIS A 145 1.01 8.85 5.10
C HIS A 145 2.36 8.43 5.71
N ILE A 146 3.44 8.53 4.94
CA ILE A 146 4.78 8.15 5.41
C ILE A 146 5.25 9.07 6.53
N GLY A 147 5.06 10.39 6.36
CA GLY A 147 5.50 11.39 7.34
C GLY A 147 4.86 11.17 8.70
N GLN A 148 3.54 10.95 8.76
CA GLN A 148 2.88 10.66 10.03
C GLN A 148 3.32 9.33 10.64
N ARG A 149 3.63 8.30 9.84
CA ARG A 149 4.07 7.00 10.35
C ARG A 149 5.52 6.96 10.81
N CYS A 150 6.36 7.83 10.25
CA CYS A 150 7.68 8.11 10.82
C CYS A 150 7.57 8.75 12.22
N LEU A 151 6.57 9.62 12.43
CA LEU A 151 6.40 10.36 13.68
C LEU A 151 5.63 9.58 14.75
N PHE A 152 4.60 8.83 14.36
CA PHE A 152 3.70 8.15 15.29
C PHE A 152 3.86 6.64 15.22
N PRO A 153 3.97 5.96 16.38
CA PRO A 153 4.15 4.53 16.38
C PRO A 153 2.88 3.77 15.95
N ARG A 154 3.09 2.78 15.07
CA ARG A 154 2.19 1.69 14.69
C ARG A 154 1.89 0.78 15.87
N ALA A 155 0.65 0.35 15.96
CA ALA A 155 0.25 -0.75 16.83
C ALA A 155 -0.52 -1.81 16.05
N ARG A 156 -0.69 -2.97 16.68
CA ARG A 156 -1.25 -4.17 16.06
C ARG A 156 -2.67 -3.96 15.53
N ASP A 157 -3.42 -3.11 16.21
CA ASP A 157 -4.81 -2.73 15.94
C ASP A 157 -4.95 -1.78 14.73
N GLU A 158 -3.87 -1.20 14.21
CA GLU A 158 -3.92 -0.26 13.07
C GLU A 158 -4.15 -0.94 11.71
N ARG A 159 -3.93 -2.25 11.61
CA ARG A 159 -3.81 -2.95 10.31
C ARG A 159 -4.93 -2.65 9.33
N GLN A 160 -6.16 -2.58 9.84
CA GLN A 160 -7.35 -2.29 9.04
C GLN A 160 -7.33 -0.86 8.51
N SER A 161 -7.07 0.13 9.38
CA SER A 161 -6.94 1.54 9.00
C SER A 161 -5.81 1.75 8.00
N HIS A 162 -4.67 1.09 8.20
CA HIS A 162 -3.57 1.16 7.25
C HIS A 162 -3.92 0.59 5.88
N GLY A 163 -4.53 -0.59 5.82
CA GLY A 163 -4.99 -1.17 4.55
C GLY A 163 -6.00 -0.27 3.85
N PHE A 164 -6.90 0.36 4.61
CA PHE A 164 -7.83 1.36 4.09
C PHE A 164 -7.11 2.59 3.53
N ASP A 165 -6.13 3.16 4.24
CA ASP A 165 -5.37 4.31 3.76
C ASP A 165 -4.61 4.00 2.47
N LEU A 166 -3.95 2.84 2.39
CA LEU A 166 -3.29 2.38 1.16
C LEU A 166 -4.28 2.21 0.01
N MET A 167 -5.46 1.67 0.27
CA MET A 167 -6.53 1.56 -0.72
C MET A 167 -6.99 2.94 -1.21
N VAL A 168 -7.19 3.90 -0.30
CA VAL A 168 -7.58 5.27 -0.65
C VAL A 168 -6.49 5.96 -1.49
N ILE A 169 -5.21 5.77 -1.16
CA ILE A 169 -4.08 6.24 -1.98
C ILE A 169 -4.09 5.59 -3.37
N GLY A 170 -4.30 4.27 -3.44
CA GLY A 170 -4.40 3.54 -4.71
C GLY A 170 -5.55 4.02 -5.59
N MET A 171 -6.72 4.25 -5.00
CA MET A 171 -7.88 4.85 -5.70
C MET A 171 -7.57 6.28 -6.17
N ALA A 172 -6.95 7.10 -5.33
CA ALA A 172 -6.53 8.45 -5.71
C ALA A 172 -5.54 8.43 -6.90
N ALA A 173 -4.57 7.51 -6.89
CA ALA A 173 -3.63 7.31 -7.99
C ALA A 173 -4.33 6.87 -9.28
N CYS A 174 -5.38 6.04 -9.17
CA CYS A 174 -6.18 5.58 -10.31
C CYS A 174 -7.00 6.73 -10.92
N CYS A 175 -7.68 7.51 -10.06
CA CYS A 175 -8.61 8.58 -10.49
C CYS A 175 -7.91 9.89 -10.87
N LEU A 176 -6.93 10.34 -10.07
CA LEU A 176 -6.22 11.61 -10.25
C LEU A 176 -4.88 11.48 -10.98
N GLY A 177 -4.38 10.24 -11.13
CA GLY A 177 -3.06 9.97 -11.65
C GLY A 177 -1.96 10.23 -10.63
N LEU A 178 -0.72 10.10 -11.11
CA LEU A 178 0.49 10.38 -10.35
C LEU A 178 1.50 11.04 -11.28
N THR A 179 1.95 12.24 -10.93
CA THR A 179 2.85 13.03 -11.80
C THR A 179 4.14 12.25 -12.05
N HIS A 180 4.60 12.22 -13.30
CA HIS A 180 5.78 11.47 -13.75
C HIS A 180 5.73 9.94 -13.63
N ARG A 181 4.56 9.32 -13.37
CA ARG A 181 4.46 7.85 -13.21
C ARG A 181 5.08 7.07 -14.36
N ARG A 182 4.88 7.50 -15.61
CA ARG A 182 5.38 6.79 -16.81
C ARG A 182 6.90 6.81 -16.89
N THR A 183 7.51 7.94 -16.55
CA THR A 183 8.96 8.14 -16.55
C THR A 183 9.60 7.35 -15.42
N ILE A 184 9.07 7.48 -14.20
CA ILE A 184 9.54 6.73 -13.03
C ILE A 184 9.39 5.22 -13.27
N GLY A 185 8.23 4.76 -13.73
CA GLY A 185 7.99 3.37 -14.07
C GLY A 185 8.91 2.84 -15.18
N LYS A 186 9.36 3.69 -16.12
CA LYS A 186 10.34 3.31 -17.15
C LYS A 186 11.71 3.08 -16.54
N TYR A 187 12.13 3.95 -15.64
CA TYR A 187 13.39 3.81 -14.93
C TYR A 187 13.38 2.61 -13.99
N ILE A 188 12.30 2.42 -13.23
CA ILE A 188 12.14 1.26 -12.36
C ILE A 188 12.18 -0.05 -13.14
N ALA A 189 11.43 -0.16 -14.24
CA ALA A 189 11.43 -1.38 -15.05
C ALA A 189 12.81 -1.65 -15.69
N ARG A 190 13.49 -0.60 -16.18
CA ARG A 190 14.82 -0.73 -16.82
C ARG A 190 15.92 -1.04 -15.81
N TYR A 191 15.84 -0.48 -14.61
CA TYR A 191 16.87 -0.52 -13.57
C TYR A 191 16.35 -1.17 -12.29
N TRP A 192 15.55 -2.24 -12.41
CA TRP A 192 14.89 -2.90 -11.27
C TRP A 192 15.89 -3.39 -10.20
N PHE A 193 17.10 -3.78 -10.61
CA PHE A 193 18.18 -4.17 -9.69
C PHE A 193 18.65 -3.02 -8.78
N ILE A 194 18.61 -1.77 -9.27
CA ILE A 194 18.90 -0.57 -8.45
C ILE A 194 17.81 -0.40 -7.39
N VAL A 195 16.55 -0.65 -7.76
CA VAL A 195 15.43 -0.58 -6.81
C VAL A 195 15.62 -1.61 -5.69
N LEU A 196 15.98 -2.85 -6.02
CA LEU A 196 16.29 -3.88 -5.02
C LEU A 196 17.47 -3.47 -4.13
N PHE A 197 18.54 -2.92 -4.72
CA PHE A 197 19.67 -2.41 -3.95
C PHE A 197 19.27 -1.28 -2.99
N VAL A 198 18.43 -0.34 -3.43
CA VAL A 198 17.93 0.73 -2.55
C VAL A 198 17.04 0.15 -1.44
N LEU A 199 16.19 -0.84 -1.76
CA LEU A 199 15.37 -1.54 -0.77
C LEU A 199 16.21 -2.27 0.29
N THR A 200 17.37 -2.83 -0.08
CA THR A 200 18.27 -3.45 0.91
C THR A 200 18.95 -2.43 1.81
N LEU A 201 19.18 -1.18 1.36
CA LEU A 201 19.68 -0.10 2.22
C LEU A 201 18.66 0.33 3.29
N PHE A 202 17.36 0.26 2.97
CA PHE A 202 16.30 0.54 3.93
C PHE A 202 15.97 -0.65 4.83
N TRP A 203 16.39 -1.86 4.48
CA TRP A 203 16.13 -3.02 5.32
C TRP A 203 16.90 -2.93 6.65
N PRO A 204 16.23 -3.03 7.80
CA PRO A 204 16.90 -3.06 9.09
C PRO A 204 17.62 -4.40 9.27
N LEU A 205 18.93 -4.40 8.98
CA LEU A 205 19.81 -5.56 9.12
C LEU A 205 19.73 -6.13 10.55
N GLY A 206 19.65 -7.47 10.65
CA GLY A 206 19.57 -8.17 11.94
C GLY A 206 18.16 -8.21 12.56
N SER A 207 17.16 -7.59 11.93
CA SER A 207 15.78 -7.74 12.39
C SER A 207 15.20 -9.10 11.97
N HIS A 208 14.70 -9.84 12.95
CA HIS A 208 13.89 -11.05 12.74
C HIS A 208 12.46 -10.86 13.25
N VAL A 209 12.11 -9.61 13.52
CA VAL A 209 10.89 -9.23 14.19
C VAL A 209 9.85 -8.82 13.16
N ARG A 210 8.62 -9.28 13.37
CA ARG A 210 7.48 -8.86 12.56
C ARG A 210 7.08 -7.43 12.94
N TYR A 211 7.54 -6.44 12.18
CA TYR A 211 7.25 -5.04 12.47
C TYR A 211 5.77 -4.65 12.37
N ASP A 212 4.96 -5.47 11.69
CA ASP A 212 3.50 -5.37 11.72
C ASP A 212 2.86 -5.83 13.05
N LEU A 213 3.63 -6.53 13.90
CA LEU A 213 3.22 -6.98 15.24
C LEU A 213 3.91 -6.21 16.36
N THR A 214 5.18 -5.91 16.18
CA THR A 214 6.06 -5.36 17.22
C THR A 214 6.86 -4.26 16.58
N MET A 215 6.35 -3.04 16.71
CA MET A 215 6.98 -1.88 16.14
C MET A 215 8.32 -1.60 16.83
N PRO A 216 9.34 -1.12 16.08
CA PRO A 216 10.54 -0.61 16.72
C PRO A 216 10.26 0.69 17.50
N ASP A 217 10.69 0.71 18.75
CA ASP A 217 10.73 1.93 19.56
C ASP A 217 11.78 2.92 19.02
N ASP A 218 12.83 2.40 18.39
CA ASP A 218 13.87 3.18 17.72
C ASP A 218 13.32 3.91 16.49
N VAL A 219 13.41 5.24 16.52
CA VAL A 219 12.95 6.15 15.46
C VAL A 219 13.69 5.91 14.14
N VAL A 220 14.99 5.59 14.17
CA VAL A 220 15.78 5.33 12.96
C VAL A 220 15.31 4.06 12.28
N VAL A 221 15.10 2.99 13.05
CA VAL A 221 14.59 1.71 12.52
C VAL A 221 13.18 1.89 11.95
N ARG A 222 12.34 2.67 12.64
CA ARG A 222 11.00 3.05 12.16
C ARG A 222 11.04 3.80 10.84
N VAL A 223 11.82 4.87 10.73
CA VAL A 223 11.96 5.65 9.50
C VAL A 223 12.42 4.76 8.35
N ARG A 224 13.40 3.88 8.58
CA ARG A 224 13.88 2.92 7.58
C ARG A 224 12.76 1.99 7.10
N PHE A 225 11.99 1.43 8.02
CA PHE A 225 10.87 0.56 7.70
C PHE A 225 9.77 1.29 6.91
N GLU A 226 9.40 2.51 7.31
CA GLU A 226 8.39 3.29 6.59
C GLU A 226 8.88 3.75 5.21
N CYS A 227 10.18 4.06 5.05
CA CYS A 227 10.79 4.31 3.75
C CYS A 227 10.76 3.07 2.84
N PHE A 228 10.92 1.87 3.42
CA PHE A 228 10.80 0.61 2.69
C PHE A 228 9.37 0.37 2.21
N GLU A 229 8.37 0.56 3.08
CA GLU A 229 6.94 0.47 2.72
C GLU A 229 6.56 1.50 1.65
N ALA A 230 7.06 2.74 1.78
CA ALA A 230 6.91 3.80 0.79
C ALA A 230 7.46 3.42 -0.59
N ALA A 231 8.66 2.83 -0.63
CA ALA A 231 9.30 2.40 -1.87
C ALA A 231 8.47 1.32 -2.57
N PHE A 232 7.92 0.35 -1.83
CA PHE A 232 7.00 -0.64 -2.39
C PHE A 232 5.69 -0.04 -2.89
N LEU A 233 5.10 0.89 -2.12
CA LEU A 233 3.89 1.60 -2.54
C LEU A 233 4.13 2.36 -3.86
N VAL A 234 5.22 3.13 -3.95
CA VAL A 234 5.57 3.87 -5.16
C VAL A 234 5.85 2.93 -6.32
N LEU A 235 6.64 1.87 -6.11
CA LEU A 235 6.93 0.82 -7.08
C LEU A 235 5.65 0.25 -7.69
N TRP A 236 4.70 -0.12 -6.83
CA TRP A 236 3.40 -0.65 -7.25
C TRP A 236 2.60 0.38 -8.06
N LEU A 237 2.49 1.63 -7.58
CA LEU A 237 1.68 2.66 -8.22
C LEU A 237 2.24 3.15 -9.57
N VAL A 238 3.56 3.09 -9.78
CA VAL A 238 4.20 3.59 -11.01
C VAL A 238 4.56 2.51 -12.03
N ALA A 239 4.83 1.29 -11.57
CA ALA A 239 5.32 0.21 -12.40
C ALA A 239 4.48 -1.07 -12.32
N GLY A 240 3.46 -1.14 -11.45
CA GLY A 240 2.61 -2.33 -11.30
C GLY A 240 2.04 -2.84 -12.62
N GLU A 241 1.58 -1.94 -13.50
CA GLU A 241 1.06 -2.27 -14.85
C GLU A 241 2.10 -2.91 -15.79
N ARG A 242 3.41 -2.76 -15.49
CA ARG A 242 4.51 -3.29 -16.30
C ARG A 242 5.14 -4.53 -15.68
N LEU A 243 5.01 -4.65 -14.36
CA LEU A 243 5.41 -5.83 -13.61
C LEU A 243 4.40 -6.96 -13.79
N VAL A 244 3.16 -6.64 -14.17
CA VAL A 244 2.06 -7.57 -14.32
C VAL A 244 1.47 -7.44 -15.73
N GLN A 245 1.43 -8.55 -16.47
CA GLN A 245 0.72 -8.62 -17.76
C GLN A 245 -0.79 -8.42 -17.53
N VAL A 246 -1.43 -7.52 -18.28
CA VAL A 246 -2.84 -7.15 -18.08
C VAL A 246 -3.78 -8.33 -18.36
N GLU A 247 -3.32 -9.24 -19.22
CA GLU A 247 -4.00 -10.48 -19.60
C GLU A 247 -4.34 -11.35 -18.38
N ILE A 248 -3.57 -11.28 -17.29
CA ILE A 248 -3.83 -12.00 -16.03
C ILE A 248 -5.20 -11.66 -15.42
N PHE A 249 -5.70 -10.43 -15.65
CA PHE A 249 -6.96 -9.97 -15.10
C PHE A 249 -8.14 -10.40 -15.98
N SER A 250 -7.93 -10.51 -17.30
CA SER A 250 -8.99 -10.84 -18.25
C SER A 250 -9.10 -12.33 -18.56
N GLU A 251 -7.98 -13.01 -18.75
CA GLU A 251 -7.90 -14.41 -19.16
C GLU A 251 -7.90 -15.31 -17.92
N ASP A 252 -6.96 -15.08 -17.00
CA ASP A 252 -6.81 -15.91 -15.79
C ASP A 252 -7.74 -15.48 -14.64
N ARG A 253 -8.35 -14.28 -14.75
CA ARG A 253 -9.17 -13.64 -13.71
C ARG A 253 -8.51 -13.64 -12.32
N MET A 254 -7.17 -13.62 -12.28
CA MET A 254 -6.36 -13.73 -11.07
C MET A 254 -6.62 -15.00 -10.23
N HIS A 255 -7.29 -16.03 -10.77
CA HIS A 255 -7.58 -17.25 -10.02
C HIS A 255 -6.29 -17.91 -9.54
N PHE A 256 -5.26 -17.99 -10.40
CA PHE A 256 -3.97 -18.52 -9.98
C PHE A 256 -3.36 -17.74 -8.83
N VAL A 257 -3.40 -16.40 -8.90
CA VAL A 257 -2.80 -15.52 -7.89
C VAL A 257 -3.49 -15.75 -6.55
N ASN A 258 -4.81 -15.94 -6.53
CA ASN A 258 -5.55 -16.21 -5.31
C ASN A 258 -5.16 -17.56 -4.68
N HIS A 259 -5.10 -18.63 -5.47
CA HIS A 259 -4.68 -19.96 -4.98
C HIS A 259 -3.21 -19.97 -4.56
N TRP A 260 -2.34 -19.35 -5.34
CA TRP A 260 -0.92 -19.22 -5.03
C TRP A 260 -0.70 -18.39 -3.76
N ALA A 261 -1.41 -17.26 -3.60
CA ALA A 261 -1.32 -16.43 -2.40
C ALA A 261 -1.82 -17.17 -1.16
N LEU A 262 -2.91 -17.93 -1.27
CA LEU A 262 -3.41 -18.78 -0.19
C LEU A 262 -2.39 -19.86 0.18
N ALA A 263 -1.85 -20.57 -0.81
CA ALA A 263 -0.85 -21.61 -0.60
C ALA A 263 0.43 -21.02 0.02
N ALA A 264 0.93 -19.90 -0.51
CA ALA A 264 2.06 -19.18 0.03
C ALA A 264 1.80 -18.73 1.47
N PHE A 265 0.61 -18.24 1.79
CA PHE A 265 0.24 -17.85 3.16
C PHE A 265 0.26 -19.04 4.13
N LEU A 266 -0.35 -20.17 3.75
CA LEU A 266 -0.40 -21.39 4.57
C LEU A 266 0.99 -21.98 4.77
N VAL A 267 1.78 -22.10 3.70
CA VAL A 267 3.16 -22.62 3.74
C VAL A 267 4.07 -21.68 4.54
N HIS A 268 3.97 -20.37 4.34
CA HIS A 268 4.71 -19.37 5.13
C HIS A 268 4.47 -19.54 6.62
N LYS A 269 3.22 -19.73 7.04
CA LYS A 269 2.90 -19.98 8.45
C LYS A 269 3.44 -21.32 8.94
N ALA A 270 3.24 -22.40 8.19
CA ALA A 270 3.72 -23.72 8.56
C ALA A 270 5.25 -23.74 8.71
N VAL A 271 5.99 -23.18 7.76
CA VAL A 271 7.46 -23.16 7.76
C VAL A 271 8.00 -22.35 8.94
N HIS A 272 7.41 -21.20 9.27
CA HIS A 272 7.85 -20.44 10.44
C HIS A 272 7.54 -21.13 11.79
N ILE A 273 6.57 -22.04 11.83
CA ILE A 273 6.26 -22.83 13.03
C ILE A 273 7.20 -24.04 13.15
N LEU A 274 7.46 -24.73 12.04
CA LEU A 274 8.16 -26.02 12.02
C LEU A 274 9.68 -25.88 11.89
N VAL A 275 10.17 -24.82 11.24
CA VAL A 275 11.59 -24.67 10.90
C VAL A 275 12.19 -23.48 11.64
N PRO A 276 13.26 -23.68 12.42
CA PRO A 276 13.92 -22.59 13.12
C PRO A 276 14.61 -21.64 12.14
N ALA A 277 14.77 -20.39 12.56
CA ALA A 277 15.59 -19.42 11.84
C ALA A 277 17.08 -19.85 11.86
N PRO A 278 17.86 -19.60 10.80
CA PRO A 278 17.48 -18.92 9.55
C PRO A 278 16.95 -19.86 8.44
N TRP A 279 16.90 -21.17 8.69
CA TRP A 279 16.57 -22.18 7.68
C TRP A 279 15.14 -22.07 7.13
N ASN A 280 14.21 -21.52 7.93
CA ASN A 280 12.87 -21.21 7.46
C ASN A 280 12.84 -20.32 6.22
N TRP A 281 13.71 -19.30 6.14
CA TRP A 281 13.80 -18.43 4.96
C TRP A 281 14.34 -19.16 3.74
N VAL A 282 15.39 -19.97 3.92
CA VAL A 282 15.96 -20.79 2.83
C VAL A 282 14.89 -21.72 2.26
N LEU A 283 14.14 -22.40 3.13
CA LEU A 283 13.06 -23.28 2.72
C LEU A 283 11.92 -22.51 2.03
N LEU A 284 11.54 -21.34 2.55
CA LEU A 284 10.51 -20.50 1.92
C LEU A 284 10.91 -20.09 0.50
N PHE A 285 12.15 -19.64 0.31
CA PHE A 285 12.64 -19.28 -1.03
C PHE A 285 12.70 -20.48 -1.96
N GLY A 286 13.08 -21.67 -1.46
CA GLY A 286 13.06 -22.90 -2.23
C GLY A 286 11.63 -23.37 -2.61
N LEU A 287 10.65 -23.13 -1.74
CA LEU A 287 9.26 -23.53 -1.96
C LEU A 287 8.49 -22.58 -2.88
N LEU A 288 8.86 -21.31 -2.98
CA LEU A 288 8.16 -20.32 -3.82
C LEU A 288 8.04 -20.75 -5.30
N PRO A 289 9.13 -21.18 -5.98
CA PRO A 289 9.05 -21.73 -7.34
C PRO A 289 8.20 -23.00 -7.42
N MET A 290 8.26 -23.86 -6.39
CA MET A 290 7.50 -25.11 -6.35
C MET A 290 5.99 -24.83 -6.22
N LEU A 291 5.59 -23.90 -5.36
CA LEU A 291 4.21 -23.45 -5.21
C LEU A 291 3.68 -22.83 -6.50
N PHE A 292 4.52 -22.05 -7.20
CA PHE A 292 4.17 -21.50 -8.50
C PHE A 292 3.95 -22.61 -9.54
N ALA A 293 4.86 -23.59 -9.62
CA ALA A 293 4.74 -24.72 -10.53
C ALA A 293 3.48 -25.56 -10.25
N LEU A 294 3.20 -25.85 -8.97
CA LEU A 294 2.01 -26.59 -8.55
C LEU A 294 0.71 -25.84 -8.87
N ALA A 295 0.68 -24.53 -8.63
CA ALA A 295 -0.46 -23.70 -9.02
C ALA A 295 -0.69 -23.74 -10.53
N GLY A 296 0.37 -23.72 -11.34
CA GLY A 296 0.29 -23.85 -12.80
C GLY A 296 -0.25 -25.21 -13.28
N ILE A 297 0.07 -26.30 -12.56
CA ILE A 297 -0.46 -27.64 -12.87
C ILE A 297 -1.94 -27.74 -12.49
N ALA A 298 -2.34 -27.24 -11.33
CA ALA A 298 -3.72 -27.34 -10.84
C ALA A 298 -4.76 -26.58 -11.68
N MET A 299 -4.32 -25.69 -12.57
CA MET A 299 -5.17 -24.92 -13.47
C MET A 299 -5.31 -25.48 -14.89
N ARG A 300 -4.51 -26.51 -15.22
CA ARG A 300 -4.66 -27.26 -16.47
C ARG A 300 -5.66 -28.38 -16.29
#